data_AF-A0A2N1N8U9-F1
#
_entry.id   AF-A0A2N1N8U9-F1
#
_cell.length_a   1.000
_cell.length_b   1.000
_cell.length_c   1.000
_cell.angle_alpha   90.00
_cell.angle_beta   90.00
_cell.angle_gamma   90.00
#
_symmetry.space_group_name_H-M   'P 1'
#
loop_
_entity.id
_entity.type
_entity.pdbx_description
1 polymer ?
#
loop_
_entity_poly.entity_id
_entity_poly.type
_entity_poly.pdbx_seq_one_letter_code
_entity_poly.pdbx_strand_id
1 'polypeptide(L)'
;MGNVNSHLKNKRLSIKNPKFHQIESEQGSQKNLFYLSSSDIDSIDRLHMYHFVKKHIFQNNFSSPIEDKLIEGECKVLEIGCGPGTWLLDLSNKYENSYFIGIENKPLYPQEIKPNNLEFVEADVTDGLPFHDNEFDFTHAENMGLVLTPDQWDFVLSELIRYFFFILFF
;
A
#
# COMPACT_ATOMS: atom_id res chain seq x y z
N MET A 1 -69.52 17.83 39.58
CA MET A 1 -68.26 18.31 40.19
C MET A 1 -67.35 17.11 40.49
N GLY A 2 -66.08 17.17 40.09
CA GLY A 2 -64.99 16.21 40.44
C GLY A 2 -64.71 15.15 39.36
N ASN A 3 -63.71 15.29 38.46
CA ASN A 3 -62.26 14.98 38.60
C ASN A 3 -62.01 13.43 38.64
N VAL A 4 -61.05 12.74 38.01
CA VAL A 4 -59.65 12.99 37.61
C VAL A 4 -59.13 11.82 36.72
N ASN A 5 -58.17 12.09 35.83
CA ASN A 5 -56.93 11.36 35.48
C ASN A 5 -56.84 9.83 35.17
N SER A 6 -56.39 9.59 33.93
CA SER A 6 -55.24 8.77 33.48
C SER A 6 -54.66 7.68 34.39
N HIS A 7 -54.63 6.42 33.90
CA HIS A 7 -53.53 5.48 34.14
C HIS A 7 -53.52 4.34 33.10
N LEU A 8 -52.74 4.50 32.02
CA LEU A 8 -52.31 3.37 31.19
C LEU A 8 -51.04 2.77 31.82
N LYS A 9 -51.14 1.51 32.23
CA LYS A 9 -50.04 0.74 32.86
C LYS A 9 -48.97 0.39 31.81
N ASN A 10 -47.77 0.94 31.98
CA ASN A 10 -46.57 0.53 31.25
C ASN A 10 -46.18 -0.92 31.60
N LYS A 11 -46.27 -1.84 30.63
CA LYS A 11 -45.67 -3.18 30.72
C LYS A 11 -44.27 -3.10 30.12
N ARG A 12 -43.23 -3.08 30.96
CA ARG A 12 -41.82 -3.14 30.53
C ARG A 12 -41.57 -4.50 29.84
N LEU A 13 -41.31 -4.47 28.54
CA LEU A 13 -40.68 -5.58 27.82
C LEU A 13 -39.17 -5.47 28.06
N SER A 14 -38.58 -6.45 28.74
CA SER A 14 -37.12 -6.52 28.88
C SER A 14 -36.52 -6.91 27.53
N ILE A 15 -35.88 -5.95 26.87
CA ILE A 15 -35.06 -6.20 25.69
C ILE A 15 -33.78 -6.89 26.19
N LYS A 16 -33.61 -8.18 25.88
CA LYS A 16 -32.33 -8.86 26.05
C LYS A 16 -31.40 -8.32 24.97
N ASN A 17 -30.35 -7.58 25.36
CA ASN A 17 -29.28 -7.23 24.43
C ASN A 17 -28.65 -8.54 23.91
N PRO A 18 -28.61 -8.77 22.59
CA PRO A 18 -27.82 -9.86 22.06
C PRO A 18 -26.34 -9.54 22.35
N LYS A 19 -25.63 -10.51 22.94
CA LYS A 19 -24.17 -10.45 23.04
C LYS A 19 -23.63 -10.52 21.61
N PHE A 20 -23.17 -9.39 21.08
CA PHE A 20 -22.36 -9.40 19.86
C PHE A 20 -21.07 -10.16 20.14
N HIS A 21 -20.88 -11.24 19.38
CA HIS A 21 -19.68 -12.07 19.43
C HIS A 21 -18.55 -11.27 18.77
N GLN A 22 -17.58 -10.79 19.56
CA GLN A 22 -16.41 -10.03 19.08
C GLN A 22 -15.36 -10.93 18.40
N ILE A 23 -15.76 -11.85 17.51
CA ILE A 23 -14.82 -12.80 16.88
C ILE A 23 -14.73 -12.64 15.34
N GLU A 24 -15.58 -11.80 14.72
CA GLU A 24 -15.59 -11.65 13.25
C GLU A 24 -14.66 -10.57 12.68
N SER A 25 -14.07 -9.70 13.51
CA SER A 25 -13.23 -8.58 13.02
C SER A 25 -11.83 -9.00 12.59
N GLU A 26 -11.19 -9.90 13.33
CA GLU A 26 -9.80 -10.32 13.04
C GLU A 26 -9.72 -11.25 11.84
N GLN A 27 -10.64 -12.20 11.69
CA GLN A 27 -10.69 -13.07 10.50
C GLN A 27 -11.11 -12.32 9.24
N GLY A 28 -11.98 -11.32 9.35
CA GLY A 28 -12.35 -10.45 8.22
C GLY A 28 -11.21 -9.54 7.79
N SER A 29 -10.46 -8.98 8.75
CA SER A 29 -9.27 -8.18 8.49
C SER A 29 -8.15 -9.02 7.86
N GLN A 30 -7.85 -10.21 8.40
CA GLN A 30 -6.89 -11.14 7.81
C GLN A 30 -7.32 -11.63 6.43
N LYS A 31 -8.62 -11.90 6.19
CA LYS A 31 -9.12 -12.26 4.84
C LYS A 31 -8.97 -11.12 3.83
N ASN A 32 -9.19 -9.88 4.23
CA ASN A 32 -9.00 -8.72 3.34
C ASN A 32 -7.51 -8.49 3.05
N LEU A 33 -6.65 -8.67 4.05
CA LEU A 33 -5.19 -8.68 3.90
C LEU A 33 -4.74 -9.76 2.91
N PHE A 34 -5.29 -10.97 3.07
CA PHE A 34 -5.00 -12.12 2.22
C PHE A 34 -5.56 -11.96 0.80
N TYR A 35 -6.68 -11.26 0.63
CA TYR A 35 -7.27 -10.96 -0.69
C TYR A 35 -6.49 -9.90 -1.47
N LEU A 36 -5.83 -8.97 -0.77
CA LEU A 36 -4.94 -7.97 -1.40
C LEU A 36 -3.54 -8.54 -1.67
N SER A 37 -3.14 -9.59 -0.93
CA SER A 37 -1.84 -10.26 -1.02
C SER A 37 -1.86 -11.58 -1.79
N SER A 38 -3.04 -12.06 -2.24
CA SER A 38 -3.10 -13.27 -3.06
C SER A 38 -2.51 -12.99 -4.44
N SER A 39 -1.78 -13.94 -5.01
CA SER A 39 -1.22 -13.86 -6.36
C SER A 39 -2.26 -14.15 -7.45
N ASP A 40 -3.55 -13.95 -7.14
CA ASP A 40 -4.65 -14.25 -8.05
C ASP A 40 -4.73 -13.17 -9.14
N ILE A 41 -5.13 -13.54 -10.35
CA ILE A 41 -5.22 -12.60 -11.48
C ILE A 41 -6.12 -11.38 -11.14
N ASP A 42 -7.22 -11.63 -10.41
CA ASP A 42 -8.14 -10.59 -9.97
C ASP A 42 -7.48 -9.56 -9.01
N SER A 43 -6.51 -9.97 -8.19
CA SER A 43 -5.82 -9.05 -7.28
C SER A 43 -4.82 -8.18 -8.05
N ILE A 44 -4.12 -8.76 -9.03
CA ILE A 44 -3.20 -8.04 -9.93
C ILE A 44 -3.96 -6.99 -10.75
N ASP A 45 -5.10 -7.36 -11.35
CA ASP A 45 -5.96 -6.42 -12.09
C ASP A 45 -6.45 -5.27 -11.21
N ARG A 46 -6.79 -5.55 -9.94
CA ARG A 46 -7.17 -4.51 -8.98
C ARG A 46 -6.02 -3.56 -8.67
N LEU A 47 -4.79 -4.08 -8.49
CA LEU A 47 -3.61 -3.25 -8.23
C LEU A 47 -3.29 -2.36 -9.44
N HIS A 48 -3.39 -2.88 -10.67
CA HIS A 48 -3.29 -2.07 -11.89
C HIS A 48 -4.36 -0.97 -11.93
N MET A 49 -5.63 -1.33 -11.69
CA MET A 49 -6.73 -0.35 -11.65
C MET A 49 -6.50 0.72 -10.60
N TYR A 50 -6.03 0.34 -9.41
CA TYR A 50 -5.77 1.26 -8.31
C TYR A 50 -4.74 2.31 -8.71
N HIS A 51 -3.61 1.91 -9.32
CA HIS A 51 -2.61 2.83 -9.87
C HIS A 51 -3.22 3.79 -10.88
N PHE A 52 -3.93 3.29 -11.90
CA PHE A 52 -4.46 4.15 -12.96
C PHE A 52 -5.56 5.11 -12.47
N VAL A 53 -6.41 4.68 -11.54
CA VAL A 53 -7.41 5.56 -10.91
C VAL A 53 -6.72 6.65 -10.10
N LYS A 54 -5.73 6.29 -9.28
CA LYS A 54 -4.94 7.25 -8.48
C LYS A 54 -4.24 8.26 -9.39
N LYS A 55 -3.49 7.78 -10.39
CA LYS A 55 -2.84 8.63 -11.40
C LYS A 55 -3.84 9.56 -12.10
N HIS A 56 -5.04 9.08 -12.43
CA HIS A 56 -6.07 9.91 -13.05
C HIS A 56 -6.63 10.97 -12.09
N ILE A 57 -6.88 10.64 -10.82
CA ILE A 57 -7.38 11.61 -9.85
C ILE A 57 -6.35 12.72 -9.60
N PHE A 58 -5.08 12.36 -9.43
CA PHE A 58 -4.02 13.30 -9.08
C PHE A 58 -3.30 13.91 -10.29
N GLN A 59 -3.58 13.40 -11.50
CA GLN A 59 -2.92 13.80 -12.75
C GLN A 59 -1.39 13.64 -12.71
N ASN A 60 -0.87 12.85 -11.77
CA ASN A 60 0.56 12.60 -11.58
C ASN A 60 0.79 11.27 -10.84
N ASN A 61 2.01 10.74 -10.95
CA ASN A 61 2.44 9.48 -10.29
C ASN A 61 3.07 9.71 -8.90
N PHE A 62 3.48 10.93 -8.61
CA PHE A 62 4.10 11.31 -7.34
C PHE A 62 3.83 12.81 -7.07
N SER A 63 3.95 13.22 -5.81
CA SER A 63 3.84 14.64 -5.40
C SER A 63 5.18 15.25 -4.97
N SER A 64 6.25 14.44 -4.96
CA SER A 64 7.59 14.88 -4.61
C SER A 64 8.21 15.75 -5.72
N PRO A 65 9.01 16.79 -5.41
CA PRO A 65 9.68 17.62 -6.41
C PRO A 65 10.92 16.92 -6.99
N ILE A 66 10.74 15.71 -7.54
CA ILE A 66 11.81 14.88 -8.13
C ILE A 66 11.80 14.88 -9.65
N GLU A 67 10.78 15.47 -10.28
CA GLU A 67 10.57 15.36 -11.73
C GLU A 67 11.76 15.89 -12.54
N ASP A 68 12.36 17.02 -12.11
CA ASP A 68 13.54 17.58 -12.77
C ASP A 68 14.72 16.59 -12.75
N LYS A 69 15.02 15.98 -11.59
CA LYS A 69 16.04 14.94 -11.47
C LYS A 69 15.75 13.72 -12.35
N LEU A 70 14.48 13.31 -12.43
CA LEU A 70 14.06 12.17 -13.25
C LEU A 70 14.27 12.45 -14.75
N ILE A 71 14.02 13.68 -15.18
CA ILE A 71 14.22 14.12 -16.57
C ILE A 71 15.71 14.23 -16.90
N GLU A 72 16.51 14.76 -15.98
CA GLU A 72 17.97 14.90 -16.13
C GLU A 72 18.70 13.55 -16.22
N GLY A 73 18.11 12.48 -15.66
CA GLY A 73 18.64 11.12 -15.79
C GLY A 73 19.68 10.73 -14.74
N GLU A 74 19.78 11.49 -13.66
CA GLU A 74 20.71 11.22 -12.56
C GLU A 74 19.99 10.63 -11.33
N CYS A 75 18.77 10.15 -11.49
CA CYS A 75 17.91 9.72 -10.39
C CYS A 75 17.87 8.19 -10.30
N LYS A 76 18.15 7.66 -9.10
CA LYS A 76 17.91 6.25 -8.77
C LYS A 76 16.70 6.11 -7.86
N VAL A 77 15.68 5.37 -8.32
CA VAL A 77 14.39 5.22 -7.65
C VAL A 77 14.20 3.80 -7.14
N LEU A 78 13.75 3.67 -5.89
CA LEU A 78 13.34 2.40 -5.29
C LEU A 78 11.84 2.38 -5.02
N GLU A 79 11.17 1.29 -5.37
CA GLU A 79 9.82 0.97 -4.86
C GLU A 79 9.86 -0.28 -3.99
N ILE A 80 9.33 -0.19 -2.77
CA ILE A 80 9.20 -1.31 -1.83
C ILE A 80 7.78 -1.84 -1.85
N GLY A 81 7.63 -3.15 -1.98
CA GLY A 81 6.32 -3.79 -2.16
C GLY A 81 5.73 -3.43 -3.52
N CYS A 82 6.51 -3.54 -4.59
CA CYS A 82 6.11 -3.06 -5.92
C CYS A 82 4.96 -3.87 -6.55
N GLY A 83 4.61 -5.04 -6.00
CA GLY A 83 3.59 -5.93 -6.53
C GLY A 83 3.80 -6.22 -8.01
N PRO A 84 2.81 -5.96 -8.89
CA PRO A 84 2.96 -6.17 -10.33
C PRO A 84 3.88 -5.14 -11.02
N GLY A 85 4.42 -4.15 -10.29
CA GLY A 85 5.37 -3.17 -10.79
C GLY A 85 4.76 -2.08 -11.67
N THR A 86 3.44 -1.89 -11.64
CA THR A 86 2.72 -0.95 -12.53
C THR A 86 3.28 0.47 -12.46
N TRP A 87 3.54 0.95 -11.25
CA TRP A 87 4.04 2.30 -11.01
C TRP A 87 5.44 2.48 -11.60
N LEU A 88 6.35 1.53 -11.34
CA LEU A 88 7.69 1.51 -11.93
C LEU A 88 7.67 1.36 -13.45
N LEU A 89 6.80 0.52 -14.02
CA LEU A 89 6.67 0.36 -15.47
C LEU A 89 6.25 1.69 -16.12
N ASP A 90 5.30 2.40 -15.51
CA ASP A 90 4.82 3.69 -16.00
C ASP A 90 5.92 4.78 -15.91
N LEU A 91 6.67 4.82 -14.81
CA LEU A 91 7.76 5.77 -14.65
C LEU A 91 8.98 5.47 -15.52
N SER A 92 9.42 4.22 -15.58
CA SER A 92 10.60 3.82 -16.37
C SER A 92 10.41 4.04 -17.87
N ASN A 93 9.19 3.88 -18.39
CA ASN A 93 8.84 4.26 -19.76
C ASN A 93 8.79 5.78 -19.98
N LYS A 94 8.46 6.58 -18.96
CA LYS A 94 8.42 8.05 -19.07
C LYS A 94 9.81 8.69 -18.92
N TYR A 95 10.66 8.15 -18.05
CA TYR A 95 11.94 8.72 -17.66
C TYR A 95 13.07 7.74 -18.00
N GLU A 96 13.34 7.58 -19.30
CA GLU A 96 14.26 6.56 -19.83
C GLU A 96 15.71 6.69 -19.35
N ASN A 97 16.12 7.90 -18.93
CA ASN A 97 17.47 8.17 -18.45
C ASN A 97 17.66 7.90 -16.95
N SER A 98 16.58 7.70 -16.19
CA SER A 98 16.65 7.38 -14.75
C SER A 98 16.58 5.88 -14.52
N TYR A 99 17.05 5.41 -13.36
CA TYR A 99 17.10 4.00 -13.04
C TYR A 99 16.13 3.62 -11.93
N PHE A 100 15.45 2.50 -12.10
CA PHE A 100 14.31 2.08 -11.28
C PHE A 100 14.52 0.67 -10.75
N ILE A 101 14.29 0.48 -9.45
CA ILE A 101 14.35 -0.82 -8.79
C ILE A 101 13.03 -1.05 -8.05
N GLY A 102 12.42 -2.22 -8.25
CA GLY A 102 11.29 -2.69 -7.45
C GLY A 102 11.66 -3.87 -6.59
N ILE A 103 11.24 -3.87 -5.33
CA ILE A 103 11.31 -5.05 -4.46
C ILE A 103 9.92 -5.58 -4.20
N GLU A 104 9.77 -6.89 -4.30
CA GLU A 104 8.59 -7.62 -3.83
C GLU A 104 9.02 -8.98 -3.26
N ASN A 105 8.30 -9.50 -2.27
CA ASN A 105 8.63 -10.79 -1.66
C ASN A 105 8.21 -12.00 -2.52
N LYS A 106 7.44 -11.75 -3.59
CA LYS A 106 7.00 -12.71 -4.59
C LYS A 106 7.10 -12.09 -5.98
N PRO A 107 7.47 -12.86 -7.01
CA PRO A 107 7.65 -12.34 -8.37
C PRO A 107 6.29 -12.10 -9.08
N LEU A 108 5.54 -11.08 -8.65
CA LEU A 108 4.25 -10.67 -9.23
C LEU A 108 4.40 -9.77 -10.48
N TYR A 109 5.59 -9.23 -10.69
CA TYR A 109 5.97 -8.34 -11.78
C TYR A 109 6.38 -9.09 -13.06
N PRO A 110 6.36 -8.43 -14.24
CA PRO A 110 6.78 -9.06 -15.49
C PRO A 110 8.29 -9.38 -15.50
N GLN A 111 8.63 -10.62 -15.85
CA GLN A 111 10.00 -11.12 -15.88
C GLN A 111 10.71 -10.87 -17.22
N GLU A 112 9.97 -11.02 -18.33
CA GLU A 112 10.56 -11.06 -19.67
C GLU A 112 10.51 -9.72 -20.40
N ILE A 113 9.40 -8.98 -20.24
CA ILE A 113 9.14 -7.75 -21.00
C ILE A 113 9.08 -6.58 -20.03
N LYS A 114 10.19 -5.83 -19.95
CA LYS A 114 10.32 -4.61 -19.14
C LYS A 114 11.35 -3.65 -19.75
N PRO A 115 11.28 -2.34 -19.45
CA PRO A 115 12.30 -1.38 -19.85
C PRO A 115 13.71 -1.74 -19.34
N ASN A 116 14.74 -1.34 -20.08
CA ASN A 116 16.14 -1.66 -19.74
C ASN A 116 16.64 -0.93 -18.48
N ASN A 117 16.00 0.16 -18.12
CA ASN A 117 16.29 0.97 -16.94
C ASN A 117 15.47 0.56 -15.70
N LEU A 118 14.79 -0.59 -15.75
CA LEU A 118 13.97 -1.12 -14.68
C LEU A 118 14.45 -2.51 -14.27
N GLU A 119 14.74 -2.71 -12.98
CA GLU A 119 15.02 -4.00 -12.38
C GLU A 119 14.04 -4.34 -11.27
N PHE A 120 13.82 -5.64 -11.09
CA PHE A 120 13.00 -6.15 -10.00
C PHE A 120 13.82 -7.18 -9.21
N VAL A 121 13.70 -7.10 -7.88
CA VAL A 121 14.44 -7.93 -6.95
C VAL A 121 13.45 -8.63 -6.02
N GLU A 122 13.54 -9.95 -5.95
CA GLU A 122 12.77 -10.71 -4.98
C GLU A 122 13.45 -10.61 -3.60
N ALA A 123 12.83 -9.88 -2.67
CA ALA A 123 13.34 -9.72 -1.31
C ALA A 123 12.21 -9.37 -0.33
N ASP A 124 12.37 -9.80 0.93
CA ASP A 124 11.47 -9.40 2.02
C ASP A 124 12.05 -8.18 2.74
N VAL A 125 11.31 -7.08 2.77
CA VAL A 125 11.73 -5.85 3.46
C VAL A 125 11.95 -6.06 4.96
N THR A 126 11.31 -7.06 5.56
CA THR A 126 11.42 -7.37 6.99
C THR A 126 12.72 -8.09 7.35
N ASP A 127 13.45 -8.61 6.36
CA ASP A 127 14.79 -9.16 6.52
C ASP A 127 15.91 -8.11 6.30
N GLY A 128 15.52 -6.88 5.94
CA GLY A 128 16.43 -5.80 5.56
C GLY A 128 16.76 -5.83 4.06
N LEU A 129 17.10 -4.66 3.51
CA LEU A 129 17.31 -4.52 2.07
C LEU A 129 18.80 -4.64 1.69
N PRO A 130 19.13 -5.31 0.57
CA PRO A 130 20.50 -5.57 0.14
C PRO A 130 21.15 -4.36 -0.55
N PHE A 131 20.91 -3.15 -0.05
CA PHE A 131 21.38 -1.90 -0.64
C PHE A 131 22.27 -1.09 0.31
N HIS A 132 23.11 -0.25 -0.27
CA HIS A 132 23.96 0.67 0.46
C HIS A 132 23.16 1.86 0.99
N ASP A 133 23.62 2.45 2.10
CA ASP A 133 23.03 3.68 2.64
C ASP A 133 23.09 4.81 1.61
N ASN A 134 22.00 5.59 1.50
CA ASN A 134 21.87 6.71 0.56
C ASN A 134 22.10 6.32 -0.92
N GLU A 135 21.79 5.08 -1.30
CA GLU A 135 21.92 4.63 -2.68
C GLU A 135 20.83 5.20 -3.61
N PHE A 136 19.67 5.59 -3.07
CA PHE A 136 18.51 6.03 -3.82
C PHE A 136 18.22 7.52 -3.60
N ASP A 137 17.86 8.22 -4.66
CA ASP A 137 17.38 9.60 -4.63
C ASP A 137 15.92 9.71 -4.21
N PHE A 138 15.14 8.65 -4.50
CA PHE A 138 13.72 8.60 -4.20
C PHE A 138 13.28 7.18 -3.87
N THR A 139 12.61 7.03 -2.72
CA THR A 139 12.03 5.77 -2.28
C THR A 139 10.52 5.92 -2.19
N HIS A 140 9.80 5.02 -2.84
CA HIS A 140 8.36 4.89 -2.83
C HIS A 140 7.97 3.61 -2.10
N ALA A 141 6.93 3.68 -1.27
CA ALA A 141 6.33 2.52 -0.66
C ALA A 141 4.83 2.79 -0.50
N GLU A 142 4.01 1.95 -1.10
CA GLU A 142 2.56 2.10 -1.08
C GLU A 142 1.93 0.84 -0.47
N ASN A 143 0.77 1.00 0.19
CA ASN A 143 0.00 -0.12 0.73
C ASN A 143 0.73 -0.99 1.77
N MET A 144 1.90 -0.58 2.28
CA MET A 144 2.64 -1.35 3.28
C MET A 144 1.84 -1.62 4.57
N GLY A 145 0.87 -0.77 4.91
CA GLY A 145 -0.05 -1.02 6.03
C GLY A 145 -1.06 -2.15 5.82
N LEU A 146 -1.15 -2.67 4.60
CA LEU A 146 -1.92 -3.87 4.27
C LEU A 146 -1.03 -5.12 4.27
N VAL A 147 0.25 -5.00 4.61
CA VAL A 147 1.20 -6.12 4.59
C VAL A 147 1.91 -6.26 5.93
N LEU A 148 2.28 -5.13 6.54
CA LEU A 148 3.03 -5.10 7.78
C LEU A 148 2.12 -5.17 9.00
N THR A 149 2.55 -5.99 9.96
CA THR A 149 1.97 -6.00 11.31
C THR A 149 2.45 -4.78 12.12
N PRO A 150 1.71 -4.35 13.16
CA PRO A 150 2.12 -3.26 14.05
C PRO A 150 3.57 -3.36 14.54
N ASP A 151 4.02 -4.56 14.90
CA ASP A 151 5.35 -4.79 15.48
C ASP A 151 6.49 -4.70 14.44
N GLN A 152 6.19 -4.83 13.14
CA GLN A 152 7.19 -4.75 12.07
C GLN A 152 7.47 -3.31 11.63
N TRP A 153 6.57 -2.37 11.94
CA TRP A 153 6.66 -0.99 11.46
C TRP A 153 7.91 -0.27 11.97
N ASP A 154 8.31 -0.47 13.22
CA ASP A 154 9.50 0.18 13.77
C ASP A 154 10.76 -0.17 12.98
N PHE A 155 10.93 -1.45 12.63
CA PHE A 155 12.05 -1.91 11.83
C PHE A 155 11.97 -1.41 10.39
N VAL A 156 10.83 -1.57 9.72
CA VAL A 156 10.67 -1.16 8.31
C VAL A 156 10.83 0.34 8.15
N LEU A 157 10.27 1.15 9.06
CA LEU A 157 10.48 2.60 9.05
C LEU A 157 11.96 2.96 9.25
N SER A 158 12.69 2.22 10.08
CA SER A 158 14.13 2.46 10.25
C SER A 158 14.92 2.21 8.97
N GLU A 159 14.59 1.15 8.22
CA GLU A 159 15.17 0.88 6.90
C GLU A 159 14.77 1.95 5.89
N LEU A 160 13.48 2.32 5.83
CA LEU A 160 13.00 3.36 4.93
C LEU A 160 13.67 4.72 5.17
N ILE A 161 13.87 5.10 6.43
CA ILE A 161 14.59 6.33 6.80
C ILE A 161 16.07 6.22 6.43
N ARG A 162 16.69 5.04 6.57
CA ARG A 162 18.08 4.80 6.13
C ARG A 162 18.27 5.05 4.63
N TYR A 163 17.22 4.85 3.83
CA TYR A 163 17.21 5.08 2.38
C TYR A 163 16.61 6.43 1.94
N PHE A 164 16.42 7.37 2.87
CA PHE A 164 16.02 8.77 2.67
C PHE A 164 14.53 9.06 2.34
N PHE A 165 14.14 10.31 2.65
CA PHE A 165 12.80 10.91 2.88
C PHE A 165 11.56 10.14 2.38
N PHE A 166 10.82 9.58 3.36
CA PHE A 166 9.51 8.94 3.19
C PHE A 166 8.45 9.96 2.77
N ILE A 167 7.85 9.80 1.58
CA ILE A 167 6.70 10.61 1.14
C ILE A 167 5.49 9.68 0.97
N LEU A 168 4.66 9.65 2.00
CA LEU A 168 3.29 9.18 1.96
C LEU A 168 2.43 10.24 1.26
N PHE A 169 1.97 10.02 0.03
CA PHE A 169 0.76 10.66 -0.54
C PHE A 169 0.31 9.84 -1.77
N PHE A 170 -0.92 9.42 -1.98
CA PHE A 170 -2.23 9.63 -1.38
C PHE A 170 -2.86 8.29 -0.97
#